data_AF-A0A1Y4WH06-F1
#
_entry.id   AF-A0A1Y4WH06-F1
#
_cell.length_a   1.000
_cell.length_b   1.000
_cell.length_c   1.000
_cell.angle_alpha   90.00
_cell.angle_beta   90.00
_cell.angle_gamma   90.00
#
_symmetry.space_group_name_H-M   'P 1'
#
loop_
_entity.id
_entity.type
_entity.pdbx_description
1 polymer ?
#
loop_
_entity_poly.entity_id
_entity_poly.type
_entity_poly.pdbx_seq_one_letter_code
_entity_poly.pdbx_strand_id
1 'polypeptide(L)'
;MLFNPKEGRSDVGELKAAELPKKDVAELPADSGEMANLVELPDDSGRDVTVNELPEIIKEYIDDIKAKSEYLETFENTNIDSSDLKKLSPEETAERREEFDDCKEQLKRDWEKLHGHPWPKYEQDVYSSNGKLIRKAGSDYDAHHIQPLGLGGKNEARNITPLHAGVHYDKQGVHAPNSPYSKMEKMLGGAE
;
A
#
# COMPACT_ATOMS: atom_id res chain seq x y z
N MET A 1 41.15 -30.53 -42.73
CA MET A 1 40.16 -31.25 -43.56
C MET A 1 38.96 -31.54 -42.66
N LEU A 2 37.86 -30.82 -42.85
CA LEU A 2 36.63 -31.23 -43.59
C LEU A 2 35.68 -31.99 -42.66
N PHE A 3 34.62 -31.34 -42.13
CA PHE A 3 33.30 -31.03 -42.72
C PHE A 3 32.22 -32.08 -42.35
N ASN A 4 31.17 -31.56 -41.69
CA ASN A 4 29.80 -32.04 -41.39
C ASN A 4 29.06 -32.75 -42.57
N PRO A 5 27.74 -33.09 -42.49
CA PRO A 5 26.92 -33.87 -41.53
C PRO A 5 25.93 -34.84 -42.26
N LYS A 6 25.06 -35.61 -41.57
CA LYS A 6 23.68 -36.04 -42.00
C LYS A 6 22.89 -36.47 -40.74
N GLU A 7 21.88 -35.73 -40.29
CA GLU A 7 20.44 -35.74 -40.67
C GLU A 7 19.65 -36.99 -40.26
N GLY A 8 18.60 -36.76 -39.45
CA GLY A 8 17.57 -37.71 -39.06
C GLY A 8 16.43 -37.02 -38.29
N ARG A 9 15.45 -36.48 -39.03
CA ARG A 9 14.02 -36.27 -38.65
C ARG A 9 13.42 -37.61 -38.18
N SER A 10 12.33 -37.77 -37.43
CA SER A 10 11.20 -36.99 -36.90
C SER A 10 10.62 -37.85 -35.74
N ASP A 11 9.87 -37.36 -34.76
CA ASP A 11 8.41 -37.22 -34.84
C ASP A 11 7.89 -36.56 -33.56
N VAL A 12 6.95 -35.64 -33.74
CA VAL A 12 6.27 -34.89 -32.69
C VAL A 12 5.04 -35.70 -32.30
N GLY A 13 5.04 -36.23 -31.07
CA GLY A 13 3.89 -36.92 -30.50
C GLY A 13 2.81 -35.93 -30.08
N GLU A 14 1.74 -35.88 -30.87
CA GLU A 14 0.52 -35.10 -30.67
C GLU A 14 -0.27 -35.62 -29.46
N LEU A 15 -0.41 -34.79 -28.41
CA LEU A 15 -1.27 -35.09 -27.25
C LEU A 15 -2.72 -34.73 -27.58
N LYS A 16 -3.56 -35.75 -27.72
CA LYS A 16 -5.01 -35.64 -27.92
C LYS A 16 -5.69 -34.98 -26.70
N ALA A 17 -6.43 -33.91 -26.95
CA ALA A 17 -7.42 -33.35 -26.02
C ALA A 17 -8.64 -34.29 -25.95
N ALA A 18 -9.08 -34.59 -24.73
CA ALA A 18 -10.28 -35.37 -24.47
C ALA A 18 -11.53 -34.48 -24.61
N GLU A 19 -12.45 -34.89 -25.49
CA GLU A 19 -13.79 -34.33 -25.64
C GLU A 19 -14.70 -34.73 -24.46
N LEU A 20 -15.39 -33.75 -23.87
CA LEU A 20 -16.50 -33.95 -22.94
C LEU A 20 -17.84 -33.92 -23.69
N PRO A 21 -18.84 -34.73 -23.30
CA PRO A 21 -20.01 -35.01 -24.11
C PRO A 21 -21.05 -33.88 -24.15
N LYS A 22 -21.59 -33.67 -25.36
CA LYS A 22 -22.74 -32.82 -25.69
C LYS A 22 -24.01 -33.37 -25.05
N LYS A 23 -24.83 -32.51 -24.44
CA LYS A 23 -26.20 -32.82 -24.02
C LYS A 23 -27.19 -31.97 -24.79
N ASP A 24 -28.32 -32.60 -25.07
CA ASP A 24 -29.27 -32.32 -26.14
C ASP A 24 -30.07 -31.02 -25.98
N VAL A 25 -30.44 -30.48 -27.13
CA VAL A 25 -31.35 -29.34 -27.34
C VAL A 25 -32.79 -29.86 -27.29
N ALA A 26 -33.64 -29.21 -26.50
CA ALA A 26 -35.08 -29.29 -26.63
C ALA A 26 -35.65 -27.86 -26.72
N GLU A 27 -36.43 -27.62 -27.79
CA GLU A 27 -37.09 -26.35 -28.09
C GLU A 27 -38.48 -26.24 -27.42
N LEU A 28 -38.71 -25.05 -26.81
CA LEU A 28 -39.92 -24.19 -26.81
C LEU A 28 -41.23 -24.67 -26.12
N PRO A 29 -41.99 -23.78 -25.44
CA PRO A 29 -42.61 -22.60 -26.09
C PRO A 29 -42.52 -21.26 -25.34
N ALA A 30 -42.76 -20.20 -26.13
CA ALA A 30 -42.96 -18.81 -25.71
C ALA A 30 -44.36 -18.60 -25.11
N ASP A 31 -44.48 -17.70 -24.12
CA ASP A 31 -45.35 -16.50 -24.13
C ASP A 31 -45.54 -15.92 -22.71
N SER A 32 -45.69 -14.60 -22.67
CA SER A 32 -46.32 -13.76 -21.64
C SER A 32 -45.54 -13.40 -20.37
N GLY A 33 -44.82 -12.27 -20.48
CA GLY A 33 -45.01 -11.08 -19.65
C GLY A 33 -44.98 -11.20 -18.12
N GLU A 34 -43.84 -10.84 -17.53
CA GLU A 34 -43.83 -10.17 -16.23
C GLU A 34 -42.65 -9.17 -16.17
N MET A 35 -42.97 -7.91 -15.87
CA MET A 35 -42.03 -6.81 -15.82
C MET A 35 -41.13 -6.96 -14.60
N ALA A 36 -39.90 -7.44 -14.80
CA ALA A 36 -38.89 -7.46 -13.76
C ALA A 36 -38.44 -6.01 -13.45
N ASN A 37 -38.68 -5.61 -12.21
CA ASN A 37 -38.13 -4.42 -11.57
C ASN A 37 -36.64 -4.26 -11.90
N LEU A 38 -36.32 -3.20 -12.64
CA LEU A 38 -34.98 -2.66 -12.71
C LEU A 38 -34.66 -2.11 -11.31
N VAL A 39 -33.99 -2.90 -10.48
CA VAL A 39 -33.32 -2.37 -9.30
C VAL A 39 -32.19 -1.51 -9.84
N GLU A 40 -32.43 -0.20 -9.94
CA GLU A 40 -31.38 0.77 -10.13
C GLU A 40 -30.35 0.57 -9.02
N LEU A 41 -29.20 0.00 -9.38
CA LEU A 41 -28.01 0.08 -8.57
C LEU A 41 -27.68 1.58 -8.45
N PRO A 42 -27.56 2.13 -7.24
CA PRO A 42 -27.22 3.54 -7.13
C PRO A 42 -25.85 3.79 -7.77
N ASP A 43 -25.87 4.74 -8.70
CA ASP A 43 -24.74 5.36 -9.37
C ASP A 43 -23.66 5.76 -8.35
N ASP A 44 -22.46 5.19 -8.49
CA ASP A 44 -21.25 5.47 -7.68
C ASP A 44 -20.55 6.77 -8.17
N SER A 45 -21.34 7.75 -8.61
CA SER A 45 -20.85 9.06 -8.99
C SER A 45 -21.02 10.04 -7.84
N GLY A 46 -19.91 10.28 -7.12
CA GLY A 46 -19.76 11.43 -6.24
C GLY A 46 -20.46 11.30 -4.88
N ARG A 47 -19.86 10.54 -3.96
CA ARG A 47 -19.95 10.93 -2.55
C ARG A 47 -19.17 12.24 -2.42
N ASP A 48 -19.90 13.34 -2.28
CA ASP A 48 -19.38 14.58 -1.72
C ASP A 48 -19.01 14.28 -0.26
N VAL A 49 -17.77 13.80 -0.06
CA VAL A 49 -17.22 13.50 1.26
C VAL A 49 -17.00 14.85 1.93
N THR A 50 -17.99 15.26 2.71
CA THR A 50 -18.02 16.60 3.31
C THR A 50 -16.83 16.78 4.25
N VAL A 51 -16.33 18.01 4.35
CA VAL A 51 -15.17 18.43 5.18
C VAL A 51 -15.23 17.94 6.65
N ASN A 52 -16.41 17.52 7.13
CA ASN A 52 -16.63 16.95 8.44
C ASN A 52 -16.05 15.53 8.64
N GLU A 53 -15.69 14.81 7.56
CA GLU A 53 -15.18 13.43 7.64
C GLU A 53 -13.64 13.37 7.73
N LEU A 54 -12.92 14.45 7.38
CA LEU A 54 -11.46 14.47 7.39
C LEU A 54 -10.86 14.27 8.80
N PRO A 55 -11.34 14.95 9.87
CA PRO A 55 -10.85 14.70 11.23
C PRO A 55 -11.04 13.26 11.70
N GLU A 56 -12.14 12.62 11.29
CA GLU A 56 -12.40 11.21 11.60
C GLU A 56 -11.41 10.29 10.90
N ILE A 57 -11.12 10.54 9.62
CA ILE A 57 -10.14 9.75 8.85
C ILE A 57 -8.71 9.98 9.36
N ILE A 58 -8.36 11.19 9.80
CA ILE A 58 -7.07 11.46 10.47
C ILE A 58 -6.95 10.61 11.72
N LYS A 59 -8.02 10.55 12.53
CA LYS A 59 -8.05 9.72 13.73
C LYS A 59 -7.92 8.24 13.38
N GLU A 60 -8.68 7.74 12.40
CA GLU A 60 -8.54 6.37 11.90
C GLU A 60 -7.10 6.06 11.47
N TYR A 61 -6.44 7.00 10.80
CA TYR A 61 -5.06 6.85 10.37
C TYR A 61 -4.06 6.79 11.53
N ILE A 62 -4.18 7.69 12.50
CA ILE A 62 -3.33 7.64 13.69
C ILE A 62 -3.54 6.34 14.47
N ASP A 63 -4.80 5.92 14.64
CA ASP A 63 -5.14 4.67 15.31
C ASP A 63 -4.59 3.45 14.53
N ASP A 64 -4.63 3.50 13.20
CA ASP A 64 -4.09 2.45 12.32
C ASP A 64 -2.57 2.29 12.44
N ILE A 65 -1.81 3.39 12.49
CA ILE A 65 -0.36 3.33 12.69
C ILE A 65 -0.04 2.87 14.12
N LYS A 66 -0.74 3.39 15.12
CA LYS A 66 -0.57 2.96 16.52
C LYS A 66 -0.78 1.45 16.66
N ALA A 67 -1.82 0.90 16.05
CA ALA A 67 -2.08 -0.54 16.09
C ALA A 67 -1.00 -1.39 15.42
N LYS A 68 -0.20 -0.80 14.52
CA LYS A 68 0.87 -1.46 13.77
C LYS A 68 2.28 -1.14 14.27
N SER A 69 2.41 -0.18 15.18
CA SER A 69 3.68 0.25 15.77
C SER A 69 3.88 -0.39 17.13
N GLU A 70 5.12 -0.78 17.41
CA GLU A 70 5.54 -1.25 18.73
C GLU A 70 5.92 -0.08 19.66
N TYR A 71 6.01 1.14 19.11
CA TYR A 71 6.53 2.34 19.77
C TYR A 71 5.42 3.37 19.99
N LEU A 72 4.47 3.05 20.87
CA LEU A 72 3.29 3.88 21.13
C LEU A 72 3.62 5.25 21.74
N GLU A 73 4.75 5.36 22.43
CA GLU A 73 5.26 6.60 23.03
C GLU A 73 5.58 7.68 21.98
N THR A 74 5.82 7.28 20.73
CA THR A 74 6.03 8.23 19.62
C THR A 74 4.80 9.07 19.32
N PHE A 75 3.62 8.61 19.74
CA PHE A 75 2.35 9.25 19.44
C PHE A 75 1.77 10.09 20.59
N GLU A 76 2.41 10.15 21.75
CA GLU A 76 1.88 10.84 22.94
C GLU A 76 1.62 12.33 22.70
N ASN A 77 2.39 12.95 21.80
CA ASN A 77 2.27 14.36 21.44
C ASN A 77 1.89 14.56 19.96
N THR A 78 1.40 13.51 19.30
CA THR A 78 0.95 13.62 17.91
C THR A 78 -0.42 14.26 17.88
N ASN A 79 -0.49 15.47 17.34
CA ASN A 79 -1.73 16.11 16.93
C ASN A 79 -1.57 16.54 15.48
N ILE A 80 -2.29 15.87 14.57
CA ILE A 80 -2.40 16.29 13.18
C ILE A 80 -3.67 17.12 13.07
N ASP A 81 -3.54 18.44 12.93
CA ASP A 81 -4.69 19.27 12.62
C ASP A 81 -5.06 19.12 11.15
N SER A 82 -6.34 18.95 10.87
CA SER A 82 -6.89 19.01 9.52
C SER A 82 -6.47 20.27 8.75
N SER A 83 -6.27 21.41 9.43
CA SER A 83 -5.81 22.66 8.81
C SER A 83 -4.35 22.62 8.37
N ASP A 84 -3.54 21.76 8.98
CA ASP A 84 -2.11 21.61 8.69
C ASP A 84 -1.86 20.61 7.55
N LEU A 85 -2.88 19.85 7.15
CA LEU A 85 -2.81 18.93 6.04
C LEU A 85 -2.87 19.68 4.71
N LYS A 86 -1.75 19.65 4.01
CA LYS A 86 -1.64 20.18 2.65
C LYS A 86 -1.01 19.13 1.76
N LYS A 87 -1.75 18.68 0.75
CA LYS A 87 -1.17 17.85 -0.31
C LYS A 87 -0.10 18.65 -1.05
N LEU A 88 1.12 18.15 -1.00
CA LEU A 88 2.24 18.71 -1.74
C LEU A 88 2.21 18.22 -3.19
N SER A 89 2.78 19.02 -4.09
CA SER A 89 3.01 18.56 -5.45
C SER A 89 3.99 17.36 -5.46
N PRO A 90 4.00 16.55 -6.54
CA PRO A 90 4.98 15.48 -6.68
C PRO A 90 6.43 15.96 -6.63
N GLU A 91 6.71 17.15 -7.18
CA GLU A 91 8.03 17.77 -7.18
C GLU A 91 8.47 18.17 -5.76
N GLU A 92 7.64 18.92 -5.03
CA GLU A 92 7.91 19.28 -3.63
C GLU A 92 8.06 18.05 -2.74
N THR A 93 7.25 17.00 -2.98
CA THR A 93 7.34 15.74 -2.23
C THR A 93 8.66 15.03 -2.52
N ALA A 94 9.14 15.06 -3.77
CA ALA A 94 10.41 14.46 -4.15
C ALA A 94 11.59 15.17 -3.51
N GLU A 95 11.62 16.51 -3.54
CA GLU A 95 12.66 17.31 -2.87
C GLU A 95 12.72 17.02 -1.36
N ARG A 96 11.56 16.97 -0.69
CA ARG A 96 11.51 16.64 0.74
C ARG A 96 11.93 15.20 1.04
N ARG A 97 11.73 14.27 0.11
CA ARG A 97 12.21 12.88 0.25
C ARG A 97 13.72 12.80 0.12
N GLU A 98 14.30 13.57 -0.78
CA GLU A 98 15.76 13.70 -0.91
C GLU A 98 16.36 14.27 0.38
N GLU A 99 15.80 15.37 0.89
CA GLU A 99 16.19 15.92 2.20
C GLU A 99 16.06 14.87 3.31
N PHE A 100 14.95 14.13 3.33
CA PHE A 100 14.74 13.06 4.31
C PHE A 100 15.83 12.01 4.22
N ASP A 101 16.17 11.54 3.02
CA ASP A 101 17.20 10.52 2.83
C ASP A 101 18.58 10.99 3.30
N ASP A 102 18.91 12.27 3.09
CA ASP A 102 20.15 12.89 3.57
C ASP A 102 20.21 12.98 5.11
N CYS A 103 19.10 13.35 5.76
CA CYS A 103 19.07 13.55 7.22
C CYS A 103 18.57 12.35 8.02
N LYS A 104 18.10 11.27 7.37
CA LYS A 104 17.44 10.10 7.99
C LYS A 104 18.21 9.51 9.17
N GLU A 105 19.52 9.30 9.01
CA GLU A 105 20.35 8.73 10.07
C GLU A 105 20.48 9.66 11.27
N GLN A 106 20.46 10.98 11.05
CA GLN A 106 20.44 11.95 12.13
C GLN A 106 19.07 11.97 12.82
N LEU A 107 17.97 11.93 12.07
CA LEU A 107 16.62 11.88 12.62
C LEU A 107 16.40 10.65 13.50
N LYS A 108 16.89 9.47 13.08
CA LYS A 108 16.86 8.26 13.91
C LYS A 108 17.60 8.46 15.23
N ARG A 109 18.83 9.00 15.20
CA ARG A 109 19.60 9.28 16.43
C ARG A 109 18.91 10.28 17.35
N ASP A 110 18.23 11.27 16.79
CA ASP A 110 17.51 12.26 17.59
C ASP A 110 16.20 11.69 18.14
N TRP A 111 15.55 10.79 17.40
CA TRP A 111 14.44 9.98 17.91
C TRP A 111 14.88 9.09 19.08
N GLU A 112 16.03 8.43 18.97
CA GLU A 112 16.58 7.58 20.04
C GLU A 112 16.81 8.38 21.32
N LYS A 113 17.37 9.58 21.21
CA LYS A 113 17.57 10.48 22.36
C LYS A 113 16.25 10.97 22.94
N LEU A 114 15.26 11.26 22.08
CA LEU A 114 13.97 11.78 22.49
C LEU A 114 13.17 10.76 23.29
N HIS A 115 13.21 9.49 22.87
CA HIS A 115 12.41 8.42 23.48
C HIS A 115 13.22 7.52 24.42
N GLY A 116 14.56 7.63 24.44
CA GLY A 116 15.42 6.82 25.30
C GLY A 116 15.57 5.37 24.86
N HIS A 117 15.25 5.06 23.61
CA HIS A 117 15.28 3.72 23.02
C HIS A 117 16.21 3.68 21.81
N PRO A 118 17.00 2.62 21.59
CA PRO A 118 17.72 2.44 20.34
C PRO A 118 16.73 2.22 19.18
N TRP A 119 17.10 2.65 17.98
CA TRP A 119 16.31 2.41 16.78
C TRP A 119 16.28 0.89 16.51
N PRO A 120 15.10 0.28 16.38
CA PRO A 120 15.01 -1.16 16.25
C PRO A 120 15.64 -1.69 14.97
N LYS A 121 16.15 -2.91 15.09
CA LYS A 121 16.74 -3.67 14.00
C LYS A 121 16.03 -5.00 13.84
N TYR A 122 15.95 -5.50 12.62
CA TYR A 122 15.41 -6.83 12.37
C TYR A 122 16.35 -7.90 12.90
N GLU A 123 15.83 -8.86 13.67
CA GLU A 123 16.61 -10.01 14.14
C GLU A 123 16.81 -11.07 13.04
N GLN A 124 15.92 -11.07 12.04
CA GLN A 124 15.86 -12.05 10.97
C GLN A 124 15.53 -11.37 9.63
N ASP A 125 15.90 -12.03 8.53
CA ASP A 125 15.55 -11.59 7.19
C ASP A 125 14.02 -11.50 7.03
N VAL A 126 13.54 -10.42 6.42
CA VAL A 126 12.12 -10.19 6.15
C VAL A 126 11.89 -10.33 4.66
N TYR A 127 10.87 -11.11 4.30
CA TYR A 127 10.48 -11.37 2.92
C TYR A 127 9.06 -10.83 2.66
N SER A 128 8.80 -10.37 1.44
CA SER A 128 7.44 -10.08 0.98
C SER A 128 6.65 -11.36 0.71
N SER A 129 5.34 -11.23 0.47
CA SER A 129 4.42 -12.36 0.20
C SER A 129 4.83 -13.21 -1.01
N ASN A 130 5.53 -12.65 -1.99
CA ASN A 130 6.08 -13.37 -3.14
C ASN A 130 7.50 -13.94 -2.91
N GLY A 131 8.00 -13.94 -1.67
CA GLY A 131 9.30 -14.52 -1.30
C GLY A 131 10.51 -13.67 -1.64
N LYS A 132 10.34 -12.40 -2.04
CA LYS A 132 11.47 -11.48 -2.27
C LYS A 132 11.99 -10.98 -0.92
N LEU A 133 13.30 -11.01 -0.72
CA LEU A 133 13.95 -10.41 0.44
C LEU A 133 13.75 -8.89 0.42
N ILE A 134 13.11 -8.34 1.45
CA ILE A 134 12.83 -6.91 1.58
C ILE A 134 13.70 -6.23 2.64
N ARG A 135 14.08 -6.93 3.71
CA ARG A 135 15.04 -6.44 4.72
C ARG A 135 15.94 -7.57 5.17
N LYS A 136 17.21 -7.27 5.43
CA LYS A 136 18.16 -8.23 6.02
C LYS A 136 18.15 -8.13 7.53
N ALA A 137 18.45 -9.22 8.22
CA ALA A 137 18.81 -9.20 9.63
C ALA A 137 19.88 -8.13 9.91
N GLY A 138 19.75 -7.40 11.01
CA GLY A 138 20.58 -6.26 11.40
C GLY A 138 20.24 -4.93 10.71
N SER A 139 19.37 -4.92 9.70
CA SER A 139 18.88 -3.68 9.10
C SER A 139 17.94 -2.96 10.07
N ASP A 140 17.89 -1.63 9.98
CA ASP A 140 16.93 -0.83 10.74
C ASP A 140 15.50 -1.08 10.28
N TYR A 141 14.55 -0.96 11.21
CA TYR A 141 13.15 -0.79 10.85
C TYR A 141 12.98 0.46 10.00
N ASP A 142 11.89 0.50 9.24
CA ASP A 142 11.64 1.62 8.36
C ASP A 142 11.25 2.85 9.17
N ALA A 143 11.79 4.00 8.80
CA ALA A 143 11.34 5.28 9.36
C ALA A 143 10.10 5.73 8.59
N HIS A 144 8.96 5.76 9.29
CA HIS A 144 7.68 6.18 8.73
C HIS A 144 7.26 7.52 9.36
N HIS A 145 6.87 8.49 8.55
CA HIS A 145 6.40 9.78 9.06
C HIS A 145 5.02 9.66 9.71
N ILE A 146 4.83 10.25 10.90
CA ILE A 146 3.55 10.21 11.60
C ILE A 146 2.52 11.10 10.90
N GLN A 147 2.83 12.38 10.64
CA GLN A 147 2.15 13.16 9.61
C GLN A 147 2.87 12.91 8.28
N PRO A 148 2.19 12.39 7.24
CA PRO A 148 2.83 12.06 5.98
C PRO A 148 3.55 13.25 5.35
N LEU A 149 4.74 13.00 4.83
CA LEU A 149 5.55 14.01 4.14
C LEU A 149 4.79 14.67 2.97
N GLY A 150 4.12 13.87 2.15
CA GLY A 150 3.30 14.35 1.02
C GLY A 150 2.03 15.11 1.43
N LEU A 151 1.67 15.09 2.72
CA LEU A 151 0.56 15.84 3.30
C LEU A 151 1.05 16.93 4.26
N GLY A 152 2.25 17.48 4.01
CA GLY A 152 2.80 18.61 4.76
C GLY A 152 3.63 18.24 5.98
N GLY A 153 3.77 16.94 6.28
CA GLY A 153 4.63 16.46 7.36
C GLY A 153 6.08 16.94 7.20
N LYS A 154 6.76 17.08 8.33
CA LYS A 154 8.14 17.58 8.40
C LYS A 154 9.15 16.45 8.62
N ASN A 155 10.38 16.68 8.15
CA ASN A 155 11.54 15.84 8.42
C ASN A 155 12.09 16.11 9.83
N GLU A 156 11.35 15.69 10.85
CA GLU A 156 11.69 15.91 12.25
C GLU A 156 11.62 14.60 13.04
N ALA A 157 12.50 14.44 14.04
CA ALA A 157 12.52 13.23 14.88
C ALA A 157 11.18 12.98 15.59
N ARG A 158 10.45 14.05 15.95
CA ARG A 158 9.11 13.98 16.56
C ARG A 158 8.01 13.55 15.59
N ASN A 159 8.30 13.58 14.28
CA ASN A 159 7.34 13.25 13.23
C ASN A 159 7.71 11.92 12.54
N ILE A 160 8.54 11.08 13.13
CA ILE A 160 8.83 9.74 12.62
C ILE A 160 8.65 8.69 13.72
N THR A 161 8.27 7.49 13.29
CA THR A 161 8.23 6.29 14.13
C THR A 161 8.95 5.15 13.40
N PRO A 162 9.66 4.26 14.11
CA PRO A 162 10.06 2.99 13.54
C PRO A 162 8.82 2.15 13.20
N LEU A 163 8.83 1.50 12.05
CA LEU A 163 7.75 0.62 11.62
C LEU A 163 8.31 -0.62 10.91
N HIS A 164 7.78 -1.79 11.25
CA HIS A 164 8.22 -3.05 10.66
C HIS A 164 7.83 -3.11 9.17
N ALA A 165 8.74 -3.57 8.30
CA ALA A 165 8.52 -3.61 6.85
C ALA A 165 7.27 -4.42 6.47
N GLY A 166 6.95 -5.48 7.22
CA GLY A 166 5.72 -6.28 7.04
C GLY A 166 4.41 -5.48 7.08
N VAL A 167 4.39 -4.28 7.68
CA VAL A 167 3.21 -3.41 7.77
C VAL A 167 3.43 -2.02 7.13
N HIS A 168 4.55 -1.85 6.42
CA HIS A 168 4.95 -0.58 5.82
C HIS A 168 5.37 -0.68 4.35
N TYR A 169 6.00 -1.80 3.97
CA TYR A 169 6.59 -1.99 2.64
C TYR A 169 5.52 -2.07 1.53
N ASP A 170 5.77 -1.40 0.40
CA ASP A 170 5.08 -1.58 -0.89
C ASP A 170 3.55 -1.74 -0.84
N LYS A 171 2.85 -0.61 -0.66
CA LYS A 171 1.37 -0.54 -0.69
C LYS A 171 0.69 -1.60 0.19
N GLN A 172 1.31 -1.95 1.31
CA GLN A 172 0.76 -2.85 2.31
C GLN A 172 0.67 -2.15 3.67
N GLY A 173 -0.07 -2.74 4.60
CA GLY A 173 -0.26 -2.20 5.94
C GLY A 173 -0.76 -0.76 5.93
N VAL A 174 -0.02 0.18 6.51
CA VAL A 174 -0.44 1.60 6.61
C VAL A 174 -0.66 2.25 5.23
N HIS A 175 0.08 1.81 4.20
CA HIS A 175 -0.03 2.33 2.83
C HIS A 175 -0.90 1.45 1.90
N ALA A 176 -1.68 0.51 2.45
CA ALA A 176 -2.53 -0.35 1.65
C ALA A 176 -3.63 0.43 0.88
N PRO A 177 -4.08 -0.06 -0.28
CA PRO A 177 -5.29 0.46 -0.92
C PRO A 177 -6.47 0.45 0.05
N ASN A 178 -7.25 1.53 0.06
CA ASN A 178 -8.37 1.75 0.99
C ASN A 178 -7.99 1.85 2.48
N SER A 179 -6.69 1.90 2.83
CA SER A 179 -6.27 2.26 4.18
C SER A 179 -6.68 3.69 4.52
N PRO A 180 -6.77 4.05 5.81
CA PRO A 180 -7.04 5.43 6.22
C PRO A 180 -6.11 6.44 5.56
N TYR A 181 -4.82 6.11 5.42
CA TYR A 181 -3.85 6.92 4.68
C TYR A 181 -4.28 7.19 3.23
N SER A 182 -4.65 6.14 2.49
CA SER A 182 -5.07 6.29 1.09
C SER A 182 -6.36 7.11 0.95
N LYS A 183 -7.28 7.02 1.91
CA LYS A 183 -8.49 7.85 1.97
C LYS A 183 -8.11 9.33 2.19
N MET A 184 -7.20 9.62 3.13
CA MET A 184 -6.70 10.99 3.36
C MET A 184 -6.08 11.57 2.09
N GLU A 185 -5.21 10.81 1.42
CA GLU A 185 -4.58 11.27 0.18
C GLU A 185 -5.62 11.58 -0.91
N LYS A 186 -6.63 10.72 -1.09
CA LYS A 186 -7.70 10.92 -2.08
C LYS A 186 -8.51 12.18 -1.78
N MET A 187 -8.92 12.38 -0.52
CA MET A 187 -9.70 13.55 -0.12
C MET A 187 -8.96 14.87 -0.32
N LEU A 188 -7.65 14.90 -0.07
CA LEU A 188 -6.83 16.11 -0.15
C LEU A 188 -6.30 16.42 -1.55
N GLY A 189 -6.80 15.74 -2.59
CA GLY A 189 -6.44 15.99 -3.99
C GLY A 189 -5.69 14.86 -4.68
N GLY A 190 -5.80 13.62 -4.19
CA GLY A 190 -5.37 12.44 -4.93
C GLY A 190 -6.39 12.08 -6.01
N ALA A 191 -6.35 12.77 -7.15
CA ALA A 191 -6.95 12.26 -8.38
C ALA A 191 -5.94 11.33 -9.07
N GLU A 192 -6.39 10.08 -9.24
CA GLU A 192 -5.92 8.93 -10.04
C GLU A 192 -4.56 8.96 -10.75
#